data_AF-X0M0I6-F1
#
_entry.id   AF-X0M0I6-F1
#
_cell.length_a   1.000
_cell.length_b   1.000
_cell.length_c   1.000
_cell.angle_alpha   90.00
_cell.angle_beta   90.00
_cell.angle_gamma   90.00
#
_symmetry.space_group_name_H-M   'P 1'
#
loop_
_entity.id
_entity.type
_entity.pdbx_description
1 polymer ?
#
loop_
_entity_poly.entity_id
_entity_poly.type
_entity_poly.pdbx_seq_one_letter_code
_entity_poly.pdbx_strand_id
1 'polypeptide(L)'
;MLVELKNGETLNGHLVSCDTWMNLTLKEVVQTSPEGDRFVRLPEVYVKGNNIKYLRVPDEIIDQVSESQKGQQGGFRGGRGGQSRGDHSGRGDRGRGRGGRGRGRGRGQ
;
A
#
# COMPACT_ATOMS: atom_id res chain seq x y z
N MET A 1 8.91 -19.06 -12.37
CA MET A 1 9.53 -17.71 -12.33
C MET A 1 11.02 -17.87 -12.58
N LEU A 2 11.66 -16.97 -13.33
CA LEU A 2 13.11 -17.01 -13.55
C LEU A 2 13.81 -15.93 -12.72
N VAL A 3 14.91 -16.31 -12.08
CA VAL A 3 15.78 -15.42 -11.30
C VAL A 3 17.17 -15.46 -11.91
N GLU A 4 17.71 -14.31 -12.33
CA GLU A 4 19.11 -14.20 -12.73
C GLU A 4 19.93 -13.60 -11.57
N LEU A 5 20.99 -14.29 -11.18
CA LEU A 5 21.91 -13.86 -10.15
C LEU A 5 23.05 -13.02 -10.75
N LYS A 6 23.70 -12.21 -9.92
CA LYS A 6 24.81 -11.34 -10.34
C LYS A 6 26.03 -12.09 -10.86
N ASN A 7 26.20 -13.35 -10.47
CA ASN A 7 27.26 -14.23 -10.95
C ASN A 7 26.94 -14.88 -12.32
N GLY A 8 25.76 -14.60 -12.90
CA GLY A 8 25.32 -15.14 -14.18
C GLY A 8 24.53 -16.44 -14.08
N GLU A 9 24.43 -17.06 -12.90
CA GLU A 9 23.58 -18.23 -12.72
C GLU A 9 22.10 -17.86 -12.86
N THR A 10 21.32 -18.80 -13.39
CA THR A 10 19.86 -18.64 -13.46
C THR A 10 19.15 -19.74 -12.68
N LEU A 11 18.11 -19.36 -11.96
CA LEU A 11 17.26 -20.26 -11.19
C LEU A 11 15.84 -20.15 -11.74
N ASN A 12 15.29 -21.26 -12.23
CA ASN A 12 13.90 -21.34 -12.65
C ASN A 12 13.12 -22.22 -11.69
N GLY A 13 12.13 -21.66 -11.00
CA GLY A 13 11.32 -22.40 -10.04
C GLY A 13 10.08 -21.63 -9.56
N HIS A 14 9.44 -22.18 -8.52
CA HIS A 14 8.24 -21.61 -7.92
C HIS A 14 8.59 -20.79 -6.68
N LEU A 15 8.15 -19.53 -6.64
CA LEU A 15 8.34 -18.67 -5.46
C LEU A 15 7.47 -19.16 -4.31
N VAL A 16 8.10 -19.46 -3.17
CA VAL A 16 7.40 -19.88 -1.94
C VAL A 16 7.30 -18.71 -0.97
N SER A 17 8.39 -17.98 -0.77
CA SER A 17 8.43 -16.84 0.13
C SER A 17 9.41 -15.78 -0.36
N CYS A 18 9.10 -14.53 -0.04
CA CYS A 18 9.92 -13.36 -0.28
C CYS A 18 9.84 -12.45 0.95
N ASP A 19 10.97 -11.94 1.42
CA ASP A 19 11.02 -10.96 2.51
C ASP A 19 11.25 -9.53 1.99
N THR A 20 11.27 -8.55 2.90
CA THR A 20 11.48 -7.14 2.57
C THR A 20 12.88 -6.82 2.03
N TRP A 21 13.83 -7.74 2.18
CA TRP A 21 15.20 -7.62 1.69
C TRP A 21 15.41 -8.36 0.36
N MET A 22 14.32 -8.85 -0.25
CA MET A 22 14.31 -9.65 -1.47
C MET A 22 15.02 -11.01 -1.31
N ASN A 23 15.15 -11.53 -0.10
CA ASN A 23 15.57 -12.93 0.07
C ASN A 23 14.42 -13.84 -0.39
N LEU A 24 14.73 -14.84 -1.22
CA LEU A 24 13.74 -15.70 -1.85
C LEU A 24 13.94 -17.15 -1.42
N THR A 25 12.82 -17.83 -1.18
CA THR A 25 12.78 -19.30 -1.14
C THR A 25 12.05 -19.81 -2.37
N LEU A 26 12.72 -20.66 -3.14
CA LEU A 26 12.18 -21.25 -4.36
C LEU A 26 12.09 -22.77 -4.21
N LYS A 27 11.03 -23.38 -4.76
CA LYS A 27 10.86 -24.84 -4.84
C LYS A 27 10.87 -25.34 -6.28
N GLU A 28 11.23 -26.61 -6.42
CA GLU A 28 11.30 -27.34 -7.70
C GLU A 28 12.15 -26.59 -8.72
N VAL A 29 13.38 -26.27 -8.31
CA VAL A 29 14.25 -25.34 -9.01
C VAL A 29 15.13 -26.08 -10.01
N VAL A 30 15.24 -25.52 -11.22
CA VAL A 30 16.28 -25.84 -12.17
C VAL A 30 17.30 -24.72 -12.15
N GLN A 31 18.50 -25.02 -11.66
CA GLN A 31 19.65 -24.13 -11.73
C GLN A 31 20.40 -24.35 -13.05
N THR A 32 20.78 -23.27 -13.69
CA THR A 32 21.64 -23.27 -14.88
C THR A 32 22.93 -22.51 -14.57
N SER A 33 24.07 -23.10 -14.94
CA SER A 33 25.39 -22.44 -14.83
C SER A 33 25.44 -21.14 -15.66
N PRO A 34 26.35 -20.21 -15.34
CA PRO A 34 26.54 -18.99 -16.15
C PRO A 34 26.88 -19.29 -17.61
N GLU A 35 27.59 -20.40 -17.86
CA GLU A 35 27.99 -20.85 -19.19
C GLU A 35 26.87 -21.56 -19.95
N GLY A 36 25.75 -21.91 -19.28
CA GLY A 36 24.60 -22.59 -19.90
C GLY A 36 24.82 -24.07 -20.22
N ASP A 37 25.91 -24.66 -19.75
CA ASP A 37 26.32 -26.04 -20.04
C ASP A 37 25.87 -27.05 -18.98
N ARG A 38 25.51 -26.59 -17.78
CA ARG A 38 25.14 -27.45 -16.64
C ARG A 38 23.78 -27.07 -16.08
N PHE A 39 22.97 -28.10 -15.87
CA PHE A 39 21.64 -27.99 -15.30
C PHE A 39 21.53 -28.89 -14.08
N VAL A 40 21.14 -28.32 -12.94
CA VAL A 40 20.96 -29.05 -11.68
C VAL A 40 19.53 -28.86 -11.22
N ARG A 41 18.85 -29.97 -10.88
CA ARG A 41 17.51 -29.93 -10.29
C ARG A 41 17.64 -29.98 -8.78
N LEU A 42 17.05 -29.00 -8.11
CA LEU A 42 17.09 -28.85 -6.66
C LEU A 42 15.65 -28.83 -6.12
N PRO A 43 15.35 -29.56 -5.04
CA PRO A 43 14.01 -29.55 -4.47
C PRO A 43 13.65 -28.17 -3.91
N GLU A 44 14.62 -27.49 -3.30
CA GLU A 44 14.45 -26.16 -2.69
C GLU A 44 15.76 -25.39 -2.72
N VAL A 45 15.68 -24.06 -2.89
CA VAL A 45 16.83 -23.14 -2.86
C VAL A 45 16.46 -21.88 -2.06
N TYR A 46 17.40 -21.44 -1.23
CA TYR A 46 17.38 -20.12 -0.61
C TYR A 46 18.35 -19.17 -1.32
N VAL A 47 17.85 -18.00 -1.73
CA VAL A 47 18.61 -16.96 -2.43
C VAL A 47 18.65 -15.71 -1.58
N LYS A 48 19.85 -15.17 -1.35
CA LYS A 48 20.02 -13.88 -0.69
C LYS A 48 19.73 -12.74 -1.67
N GLY A 49 18.87 -11.81 -1.29
CA GLY A 49 18.35 -10.77 -2.18
C GLY A 49 19.40 -9.84 -2.77
N ASN A 50 20.50 -9.60 -2.04
CA ASN A 50 21.61 -8.78 -2.52
C ASN A 50 22.34 -9.37 -3.73
N ASN A 51 22.20 -10.68 -3.98
CA ASN A 51 22.84 -11.38 -5.10
C ASN A 51 21.95 -11.43 -6.35
N ILE A 52 20.71 -10.96 -6.26
CA ILE A 52 19.77 -10.95 -7.38
C ILE A 52 20.11 -9.79 -8.33
N LYS A 53 20.11 -10.09 -9.63
CA LYS A 53 20.23 -9.08 -10.69
C LYS A 53 18.85 -8.66 -11.18
N TYR A 54 18.01 -9.62 -11.59
CA TYR A 54 16.62 -9.36 -11.94
C TYR A 54 15.76 -10.62 -11.81
N LEU A 55 14.43 -10.42 -11.82
CA LEU A 55 13.42 -11.48 -11.87
C LEU A 55 12.62 -11.33 -13.17
N ARG A 56 12.26 -12.45 -13.81
CA ARG A 56 11.23 -12.49 -14.86
C ARG A 56 9.96 -13.07 -14.27
N VAL A 57 8.92 -12.24 -14.24
CA VAL A 57 7.60 -12.57 -13.73
C VAL A 57 6.66 -12.71 -14.93
N PRO A 58 5.71 -13.68 -14.92
CA PRO A 58 4.69 -13.76 -15.96
C PRO A 58 3.83 -12.50 -16.03
N ASP A 59 3.43 -12.08 -17.23
CA ASP A 59 2.62 -10.87 -17.45
C ASP A 59 1.26 -10.94 -16.73
N GLU A 60 0.68 -12.14 -16.59
CA GLU A 60 -0.59 -12.40 -15.89
C GLU A 60 -0.61 -11.89 -14.43
N ILE A 61 0.55 -11.81 -13.77
CA ILE A 61 0.66 -11.32 -12.39
C ILE A 61 0.38 -9.82 -12.32
N ILE A 62 0.68 -9.05 -13.39
CA ILE A 62 0.48 -7.60 -13.42
C ILE A 62 -1.01 -7.29 -13.29
N ASP A 63 -1.85 -8.02 -14.03
CA ASP A 63 -3.29 -7.81 -14.05
C ASP A 63 -3.91 -8.15 -12.67
N GLN A 64 -3.53 -9.29 -12.08
CA GLN A 64 -4.04 -9.73 -10.77
C GLN A 64 -3.71 -8.76 -9.63
N VAL A 65 -2.49 -8.18 -9.63
CA VAL A 65 -2.09 -7.19 -8.63
C VAL A 65 -2.88 -5.89 -8.79
N SER A 66 -3.15 -5.48 -10.03
CA SER A 66 -3.90 -4.25 -10.32
C SER A 66 -5.35 -4.32 -9.80
N GLU A 67 -5.98 -5.48 -9.89
CA GLU A 67 -7.34 -5.72 -9.36
C GLU A 67 -7.35 -5.75 -7.82
N SER A 68 -6.34 -6.40 -7.23
CA SER A 68 -6.20 -6.53 -5.78
C SER A 68 -5.99 -5.17 -5.09
N GLN A 69 -5.20 -4.27 -5.69
CA GLN A 69 -4.98 -2.92 -5.15
C GLN A 69 -6.24 -2.05 -5.21
N LYS A 70 -7.06 -2.18 -6.26
CA LYS A 70 -8.32 -1.42 -6.39
C LYS A 70 -9.34 -1.83 -5.32
N GLY A 71 -9.40 -3.11 -4.98
CA GLY A 71 -10.24 -3.62 -3.87
C GLY A 71 -9.83 -3.06 -2.51
N GLN A 72 -8.53 -2.89 -2.27
CA GLN A 72 -8.00 -2.33 -1.02
C GLN A 72 -8.20 -0.81 -0.89
N GLN A 73 -8.11 -0.08 -2.00
CA GLN A 73 -8.28 1.37 -2.01
C GLN A 73 -9.75 1.82 -1.89
N GLY A 74 -10.70 0.93 -2.19
CA GLY A 74 -12.14 1.14 -1.98
C GLY A 74 -12.55 1.24 -0.51
N GLY A 75 -11.78 0.65 0.41
CA GLY A 75 -12.06 0.69 1.86
C GLY A 75 -11.69 2.01 2.55
N PHE A 76 -10.79 2.81 1.96
CA PHE A 76 -10.34 4.08 2.55
C PHE A 76 -11.11 5.33 2.05
N ARG A 77 -12.00 5.17 1.06
CA ARG A 77 -12.88 6.25 0.59
C ARG A 77 -14.30 6.18 1.16
N GLY A 78 -14.52 5.39 2.21
CA GLY A 78 -15.82 5.25 2.89
C GLY A 78 -16.02 6.15 4.12
N GLY A 79 -15.20 7.20 4.32
CA GLY A 79 -15.19 7.98 5.57
C GLY A 79 -15.45 9.48 5.45
N ARG A 80 -15.94 9.99 4.31
CA ARG A 80 -16.19 11.44 4.16
C ARG A 80 -17.51 11.74 3.45
N GLY A 81 -18.60 11.35 4.11
CA GLY A 81 -19.95 11.67 3.63
C GLY A 81 -21.02 11.06 4.52
N GLY A 82 -21.13 11.55 5.76
CA GLY A 82 -22.20 11.20 6.69
C GLY A 82 -22.86 12.46 7.25
N GLN A 83 -23.99 12.81 6.66
CA GLN A 83 -25.09 13.70 7.06
C GLN A 83 -25.04 14.41 8.43
N SER A 84 -25.47 15.68 8.36
CA SER A 84 -26.37 16.37 9.30
C SER A 84 -25.78 17.59 10.02
N ARG A 85 -25.59 18.68 9.28
CA ARG A 85 -25.89 20.03 9.79
C ARG A 85 -27.17 20.53 9.13
N GLY A 86 -28.25 19.78 9.35
CA GLY A 86 -29.60 20.26 9.10
C GLY A 86 -29.97 21.28 10.17
N ASP A 87 -30.37 22.46 9.71
CA ASP A 87 -31.58 23.14 10.15
C ASP A 87 -31.95 22.98 11.63
N HIS A 88 -31.60 23.98 12.44
CA HIS A 88 -32.33 24.29 13.67
C HIS A 88 -33.03 25.63 13.50
N SER A 89 -34.01 25.66 12.60
CA SER A 89 -35.12 26.60 12.70
C SER A 89 -36.02 26.16 13.86
N GLY A 90 -36.16 27.02 14.87
CA GLY A 90 -37.39 27.12 15.66
C GLY A 90 -37.46 26.33 16.96
N ARG A 91 -37.23 27.01 18.10
CA ARG A 91 -38.07 26.86 19.31
C ARG A 91 -37.82 27.93 20.36
N GLY A 92 -38.88 28.66 20.71
CA GLY A 92 -39.09 29.30 22.02
C GLY A 92 -38.46 30.69 22.15
N ASP A 93 -39.21 31.76 21.90
CA ASP A 93 -40.11 32.37 22.89
C ASP A 93 -39.40 32.70 24.22
N ARG A 94 -39.04 33.98 24.38
CA ARG A 94 -39.04 34.74 25.65
C ARG A 94 -38.72 36.20 25.37
N GLY A 95 -39.74 36.94 24.99
CA GLY A 95 -39.76 38.38 25.18
C GLY A 95 -39.68 38.73 26.67
N ARG A 96 -38.77 39.64 27.01
CA ARG A 96 -38.68 40.51 28.20
C ARG A 96 -37.43 41.36 27.95
N GLY A 97 -37.50 42.54 27.35
CA GLY A 97 -38.22 43.68 27.89
C GLY A 97 -37.34 44.37 28.95
N ARG A 98 -36.97 45.63 28.67
CA ARG A 98 -36.76 46.74 29.63
C ARG A 98 -35.32 47.18 29.95
N GLY A 99 -34.94 48.33 29.35
CA GLY A 99 -34.15 49.40 29.99
C GLY A 99 -32.62 49.27 29.90
N GLY A 100 -31.83 50.28 29.54
CA GLY A 100 -32.16 51.67 29.26
C GLY A 100 -30.92 52.47 28.87
N ARG A 101 -31.21 53.61 28.22
CA ARG A 101 -30.47 54.87 28.10
C ARG A 101 -29.16 55.02 28.91
N GLY A 102 -28.07 55.27 28.18
CA GLY A 102 -27.44 56.60 28.21
C GLY A 102 -26.07 56.77 28.89
N ARG A 103 -25.31 57.72 28.30
CA ARG A 103 -24.08 58.41 28.79
C ARG A 103 -22.80 57.56 28.68
N GLY A 104 -21.74 57.96 27.98
CA GLY A 104 -21.17 59.29 27.76
C GLY A 104 -19.99 59.52 28.72
N ARG A 105 -18.84 59.99 28.20
CA ARG A 105 -17.51 60.27 28.81
C ARG A 105 -16.54 59.06 28.79
N GLY A 106 -15.27 59.13 28.39
CA GLY A 106 -14.35 60.23 28.11
C GLY A 106 -13.05 60.07 28.92
N ARG A 107 -11.90 60.08 28.21
CA ARG A 107 -10.49 60.41 28.60
C ARG A 107 -9.57 59.43 29.36
N GLY A 108 -8.34 59.34 28.80
CA GLY A 108 -7.02 59.29 29.48
C GLY A 108 -6.52 57.88 29.82
N GLN A 109 -5.26 57.48 29.62
CA GLN A 109 -4.00 58.16 29.29
C GLN A 109 -3.28 57.35 28.20
#